data_AF-A0AA43F216-F1
#
_entry.id   AF-A0AA43F216-F1
#
_cell.length_a   1.000
_cell.length_b   1.000
_cell.length_c   1.000
_cell.angle_alpha   90.00
_cell.angle_beta   90.00
_cell.angle_gamma   90.00
#
_symmetry.space_group_name_H-M   'P 1'
#
loop_
_entity.id
_entity.type
_entity.pdbx_description
1 polymer ?
#
loop_
_entity_poly.entity_id
_entity_poly.type
_entity_poly.pdbx_seq_one_letter_code
_entity_poly.pdbx_strand_id
1 'polypeptide(L)'
;MDKAALLLSLVLAQTPQADLRCTSTGQDFVYDCTVMLMRGGRPLEGAEVTVGADMPSMPMAHSVRPSKATPGTKPGEYRLRLDLEMLGEWAIKLRLAGPVRDQLILHYEFDSKGATQIRR
;
A
#
# COMPACT_ATOMS: atom_id res chain seq x y z
N MET A 1 -47.78 0.64 4.76
CA MET A 1 -46.64 1.45 4.29
C MET A 1 -46.00 2.01 5.56
N ASP A 2 -44.75 1.75 5.93
CA ASP A 2 -43.62 1.35 5.09
C ASP A 2 -42.59 0.44 5.78
N LYS A 3 -42.46 -0.77 5.22
CA LYS A 3 -41.26 -1.60 5.25
C LYS A 3 -40.17 -0.91 4.42
N ALA A 4 -39.58 0.19 4.90
CA ALA A 4 -38.54 0.89 4.14
C ALA A 4 -37.37 1.41 4.99
N ALA A 5 -37.34 1.15 6.29
CA ALA A 5 -36.28 1.67 7.18
C ALA A 5 -35.13 0.68 7.45
N LEU A 6 -35.09 -0.49 6.81
CA LEU A 6 -34.09 -1.53 7.06
C LEU A 6 -33.22 -1.89 5.85
N LEU A 7 -33.17 -1.01 4.85
CA LEU A 7 -32.21 -1.08 3.75
C LEU A 7 -31.28 0.13 3.79
N LEU A 8 -30.69 0.42 4.96
CA LEU A 8 -29.33 0.98 4.94
C LEU A 8 -28.42 -0.15 4.48
N SER A 9 -28.44 -0.39 3.18
CA SER A 9 -27.42 -1.14 2.48
C SER A 9 -26.09 -0.62 3.00
N LEU A 10 -25.39 -1.50 3.71
CA LEU A 10 -23.95 -1.44 3.91
C LEU A 10 -23.33 -1.34 2.52
N VAL A 11 -23.28 -0.14 1.94
CA VAL A 11 -22.33 0.15 0.88
C VAL A 11 -21.00 0.08 1.61
N LEU A 12 -20.44 -1.13 1.69
CA LEU A 12 -19.04 -1.29 2.06
C LEU A 12 -18.30 -0.34 1.13
N ALA A 13 -17.66 0.68 1.71
CA ALA A 13 -16.98 1.70 0.95
C ALA A 13 -16.09 1.00 -0.08
N GLN A 14 -16.41 1.20 -1.36
CA GLN A 14 -15.72 0.57 -2.48
C GLN A 14 -14.37 1.25 -2.77
N THR A 15 -13.89 2.05 -1.83
CA THR A 15 -12.54 2.61 -1.81
C THR A 15 -11.55 1.48 -1.58
N PRO A 16 -10.50 1.34 -2.41
CA PRO A 16 -9.42 0.41 -2.15
C PRO A 16 -8.78 0.66 -0.78
N GLN A 17 -8.40 -0.43 -0.10
CA GLN A 17 -7.62 -0.42 1.13
C GLN A 17 -6.36 -1.25 0.91
N ALA A 18 -5.28 -0.89 1.62
CA ALA A 18 -4.01 -1.58 1.54
C ALA A 18 -3.42 -1.84 2.94
N ASP A 19 -2.94 -3.06 3.16
CA ASP A 19 -2.02 -3.41 4.25
C ASP A 19 -0.65 -3.67 3.63
N LEU A 20 0.38 -2.90 4.01
CA LEU A 20 1.76 -3.11 3.58
C LEU A 20 2.56 -3.70 4.74
N ARG A 21 3.29 -4.78 4.44
CA ARG A 21 4.24 -5.42 5.35
C ARG A 21 5.58 -5.49 4.66
N CYS A 22 6.63 -5.05 5.33
CA CYS A 22 7.98 -5.06 4.81
C CYS A 22 8.94 -5.66 5.84
N THR A 23 9.85 -6.49 5.37
CA THR A 23 10.92 -7.10 6.17
C THR A 23 12.25 -6.73 5.56
N SER A 24 13.22 -6.37 6.40
CA SER A 24 14.60 -6.10 5.96
C SER A 24 15.20 -7.32 5.27
N THR A 25 15.88 -7.09 4.14
CA THR A 25 16.63 -8.13 3.43
C THR A 25 18.02 -8.38 4.03
N GLY A 26 18.44 -7.55 4.98
CA GLY A 26 19.82 -7.52 5.50
C GLY A 26 20.78 -6.67 4.67
N GLN A 27 20.38 -6.22 3.47
CA GLN A 27 21.05 -5.15 2.75
C GLN A 27 20.53 -3.80 3.22
N ASP A 28 21.41 -2.80 3.33
CA ASP A 28 21.06 -1.46 3.82
C ASP A 28 19.86 -0.89 3.07
N PHE A 29 18.80 -0.59 3.84
CA PHE A 29 17.57 0.07 3.40
C PHE A 29 16.76 -0.67 2.32
N VAL A 30 17.08 -1.94 2.06
CA VAL A 30 16.36 -2.78 1.10
C VAL A 30 15.41 -3.72 1.84
N TYR A 31 14.14 -3.70 1.46
CA TYR A 31 13.07 -4.46 2.09
C TYR A 31 12.32 -5.31 1.06
N ASP A 32 12.00 -6.54 1.45
CA ASP A 32 11.01 -7.35 0.73
C ASP A 32 9.63 -7.05 1.33
N CYS A 33 8.72 -6.59 0.48
CA CYS A 33 7.41 -6.09 0.87
C CYS A 33 6.27 -6.88 0.22
N THR A 34 5.20 -7.03 0.98
CA THR A 34 3.91 -7.57 0.55
C THR A 34 2.82 -6.54 0.79
N VAL A 35 2.03 -6.24 -0.24
CA VAL A 35 0.82 -5.43 -0.19
C VAL A 35 -0.38 -6.36 -0.29
N MET A 36 -1.31 -6.27 0.66
CA MET A 36 -2.64 -6.87 0.55
C MET A 36 -3.65 -5.79 0.17
N LEU A 37 -4.20 -5.87 -1.05
CA LEU A 37 -5.23 -4.95 -1.52
C LEU A 37 -6.63 -5.54 -1.34
N MET A 38 -7.51 -4.74 -0.77
CA MET A 38 -8.93 -5.06 -0.57
C MET A 38 -9.79 -3.97 -1.17
N ARG A 39 -11.03 -4.33 -1.56
CA ARG A 39 -12.07 -3.38 -1.97
C ARG A 39 -13.43 -3.96 -1.63
N GLY A 40 -14.26 -3.21 -0.90
CA GLY A 40 -15.61 -3.66 -0.54
C GLY A 40 -15.61 -5.01 0.22
N GLY A 41 -14.60 -5.24 1.06
CA GLY A 41 -14.45 -6.47 1.84
C GLY A 41 -13.93 -7.69 1.08
N ARG A 42 -13.52 -7.55 -0.19
CA ARG A 42 -12.95 -8.65 -1.00
C ARG A 42 -11.54 -8.32 -1.46
N PRO A 43 -10.68 -9.32 -1.71
CA PRO A 43 -9.37 -9.10 -2.32
C PRO A 43 -9.49 -8.40 -3.67
N LEU A 44 -8.64 -7.41 -3.91
CA LEU A 44 -8.58 -6.69 -5.18
C LEU A 44 -7.53 -7.34 -6.08
N GLU A 45 -7.98 -8.21 -6.96
CA GLU A 45 -7.16 -8.94 -7.92
C GLU A 45 -7.03 -8.21 -9.26
N GLY A 46 -5.99 -8.52 -10.03
CA GLY A 46 -5.79 -8.00 -11.38
C GLY A 46 -5.44 -6.50 -11.46
N ALA A 47 -5.15 -5.85 -10.33
CA ALA A 47 -4.68 -4.47 -10.32
C ALA A 47 -3.22 -4.40 -10.78
N GLU A 48 -2.91 -3.38 -11.58
CA GLU A 48 -1.53 -2.96 -11.73
C GLU A 48 -1.17 -2.06 -10.55
N VAL A 49 -0.13 -2.44 -9.81
CA VAL A 49 0.31 -1.71 -8.60
C VAL A 49 1.70 -1.16 -8.86
N THR A 50 1.80 0.17 -8.87
CA THR A 50 3.08 0.88 -8.91
C THR A 50 3.34 1.52 -7.56
N VAL A 51 4.52 1.29 -7.00
CA VAL A 51 4.90 1.74 -5.67
C VAL A 51 6.04 2.75 -5.77
N GLY A 52 5.85 3.93 -5.20
CA GLY A 52 6.92 4.90 -4.94
C GLY A 52 6.91 5.31 -3.47
N ALA A 53 7.89 6.10 -3.05
CA ALA A 53 7.97 6.60 -1.69
C ALA A 53 8.63 7.99 -1.65
N ASP A 54 8.25 8.80 -0.68
CA ASP A 54 8.90 10.09 -0.40
C ASP A 54 9.06 10.29 1.11
N MET A 55 10.17 10.88 1.55
CA MET A 55 10.28 11.34 2.94
C MET A 55 9.44 12.60 3.17
N PRO A 56 8.48 12.61 4.10
CA PRO A 56 7.61 13.77 4.33
C PRO A 56 8.35 15.00 4.87
N SER A 57 9.47 14.82 5.58
CA SER A 57 10.28 15.89 6.15
C SER A 57 11.06 16.68 5.10
N MET A 58 11.44 16.03 3.99
CA MET A 58 12.17 16.63 2.87
C MET A 58 11.57 16.15 1.53
N PRO A 59 10.33 16.58 1.19
CA PRO A 59 9.64 16.11 -0.01
C PRO A 59 10.46 16.38 -1.27
N MET A 60 10.46 15.43 -2.20
CA MET A 60 11.18 15.46 -3.49
C MET A 60 12.73 15.43 -3.42
N ALA A 61 13.35 15.68 -2.27
CA ALA A 61 14.79 15.53 -2.10
C ALA A 61 15.18 14.06 -1.90
N HIS A 62 14.32 13.31 -1.21
CA HIS A 62 14.45 11.88 -0.98
C HIS A 62 13.20 11.18 -1.49
N SER A 63 13.27 10.66 -2.71
CA SER A 63 12.14 10.04 -3.40
C SER A 63 12.58 8.78 -4.13
N VAL A 64 11.85 7.70 -3.92
CA VAL A 64 12.13 6.43 -4.58
C VAL A 64 11.48 6.42 -5.96
N ARG A 65 12.26 6.05 -6.98
CA ARG A 65 11.75 5.84 -8.34
C ARG A 65 10.64 4.78 -8.30
N PRO A 66 9.43 5.07 -8.84
CA PRO A 66 8.34 4.12 -8.77
C PRO A 66 8.65 2.80 -9.49
N SER A 67 8.37 1.67 -8.85
CA SER A 67 8.56 0.33 -9.38
C SER A 67 7.24 -0.45 -9.40
N LYS A 68 7.09 -1.40 -10.33
CA LYS A 68 5.90 -2.26 -10.39
C LYS A 68 6.01 -3.39 -9.37
N ALA A 69 4.95 -3.60 -8.60
CA ALA A 69 4.79 -4.82 -7.83
C ALA A 69 4.32 -5.96 -8.73
N THR A 70 4.66 -7.19 -8.36
CA THR A 70 4.21 -8.41 -9.05
C THR A 70 3.10 -9.09 -8.24
N PRO A 71 2.18 -9.83 -8.88
CA PRO A 71 1.20 -10.62 -8.13
C PRO A 71 1.87 -11.61 -7.17
N GLY A 72 1.32 -11.71 -5.96
CA GLY A 72 1.69 -12.72 -4.96
C GLY A 72 1.01 -14.07 -5.20
N THR A 73 1.01 -14.92 -4.19
CA THR A 73 0.40 -16.26 -4.27
C THR A 73 -1.04 -16.29 -3.77
N LYS A 74 -1.47 -15.27 -3.01
CA LYS A 74 -2.83 -15.15 -2.50
C LYS A 74 -3.62 -14.11 -3.30
N PRO A 75 -4.95 -14.25 -3.42
CA PRO A 75 -5.81 -13.21 -3.99
C PRO A 75 -5.56 -11.85 -3.33
N GLY A 76 -5.41 -10.80 -4.14
CA GLY A 76 -5.15 -9.43 -3.68
C GLY A 76 -3.74 -9.17 -3.15
N GLU A 77 -2.86 -10.17 -3.13
CA GLU A 77 -1.46 -10.02 -2.71
C GLU A 77 -0.61 -9.49 -3.88
N TYR A 78 0.25 -8.52 -3.60
CA TYR A 78 1.28 -8.02 -4.51
C TYR A 78 2.61 -7.93 -3.78
N ARG A 79 3.71 -8.24 -4.45
CA ARG A 79 5.05 -8.26 -3.88
C ARG A 79 5.96 -7.29 -4.61
N LEU A 80 6.85 -6.67 -3.86
CA LEU A 80 7.89 -5.83 -4.40
C LEU A 80 9.13 -5.85 -3.51
N ARG A 81 10.25 -5.43 -4.10
CA ARG A 81 11.41 -4.98 -3.34
C ARG A 81 11.41 -3.47 -3.31
N LEU A 82 11.53 -2.91 -2.10
CA LEU A 82 11.61 -1.47 -1.88
C LEU A 82 13.04 -1.13 -1.46
N ASP A 83 13.67 -0.24 -2.23
CA ASP A 83 15.03 0.25 -2.01
C ASP A 83 14.91 1.72 -1.59
N LEU A 84 15.11 1.97 -0.28
CA LEU A 84 15.04 3.30 0.31
C LEU A 84 16.44 3.92 0.41
N GLU A 85 16.49 5.23 0.57
CA GLU A 85 17.79 5.92 0.68
C GLU A 85 18.34 5.93 2.11
N MET A 86 17.47 5.78 3.12
CA MET A 86 17.81 5.81 4.54
C MET A 86 16.61 5.37 5.41
N LEU A 87 16.88 5.09 6.69
CA LEU A 87 15.85 4.81 7.71
C LEU A 87 15.01 6.03 8.06
N GLY A 88 13.84 5.79 8.67
CA GLY A 88 12.95 6.83 9.19
C GLY A 88 11.56 6.81 8.57
N GLU A 89 10.87 7.95 8.64
CA GLU A 89 9.51 8.08 8.16
C GLU A 89 9.43 8.25 6.64
N TRP A 90 8.57 7.44 6.02
CA TRP A 90 8.30 7.48 4.59
C TRP A 90 6.79 7.48 4.31
N ALA A 91 6.37 8.26 3.31
CA ALA A 91 5.06 8.17 2.70
C ALA A 91 5.14 7.24 1.48
N ILE A 92 4.59 6.03 1.60
CA ILE A 92 4.49 5.04 0.54
C ILE A 92 3.28 5.34 -0.34
N LYS A 93 3.51 5.53 -1.64
CA LYS A 93 2.52 5.89 -2.64
C LYS A 93 2.21 4.67 -3.51
N LEU A 94 1.02 4.10 -3.35
CA LEU A 94 0.52 3.01 -4.18
C LEU A 94 -0.39 3.59 -5.26
N ARG A 95 0.03 3.54 -6.52
CA ARG A 95 -0.80 3.88 -7.68
C ARG A 95 -1.42 2.62 -8.24
N LEU A 96 -2.74 2.60 -8.31
CA LEU A 96 -3.53 1.48 -8.79
C LEU A 96 -4.07 1.78 -10.20
N ALA A 97 -4.00 0.79 -11.08
CA ALA A 97 -4.66 0.80 -12.38
C ALA A 97 -5.30 -0.57 -12.68
N GLY A 98 -6.06 -0.65 -13.77
CA GLY A 98 -6.82 -1.84 -14.17
C GLY A 98 -8.27 -1.78 -13.65
N PRO A 99 -8.74 -2.76 -12.85
CA PRO A 99 -10.14 -2.85 -12.38
C PRO A 99 -10.55 -1.69 -11.44
N VAL A 100 -9.57 -0.96 -10.91
CA VAL A 100 -9.76 0.31 -10.21
C VAL A 100 -8.60 1.25 -10.55
N ARG A 101 -8.88 2.55 -10.62
CA ARG A 101 -7.87 3.59 -10.77
C ARG A 101 -7.91 4.47 -9.53
N ASP A 102 -6.85 4.45 -8.74
CA ASP A 102 -6.77 5.18 -7.47
C ASP A 102 -5.30 5.41 -7.06
N GLN A 103 -5.09 6.24 -6.04
CA GLN A 103 -3.80 6.40 -5.38
C GLN A 103 -3.97 6.37 -3.86
N LEU A 104 -3.31 5.41 -3.21
CA LEU A 104 -3.25 5.32 -1.75
C LEU A 104 -1.91 5.87 -1.26
N ILE A 105 -1.93 6.61 -0.15
CA ILE A 105 -0.73 7.09 0.53
C ILE A 105 -0.73 6.51 1.94
N LEU A 106 0.27 5.69 2.26
CA LEU A 106 0.44 5.05 3.56
C LEU A 106 1.70 5.59 4.23
N HIS A 107 1.65 5.85 5.53
CA HIS A 107 2.81 6.34 6.26
C HIS A 107 3.41 5.24 7.14
N TYR A 108 4.72 5.08 7.07
CA TYR A 108 5.46 4.05 7.79
C TYR A 108 6.77 4.62 8.33
N GLU A 109 7.17 4.13 9.50
CA GLU A 109 8.54 4.21 9.99
C GLU A 109 9.30 2.96 9.52
N PHE A 110 10.45 3.14 8.87
CA PHE A 110 11.34 2.06 8.44
C PHE A 110 12.60 2.00 9.30
N ASP A 111 12.89 0.83 9.86
CA ASP A 111 14.07 0.56 10.68
C ASP A 111 14.88 -0.64 10.15
N SER A 112 15.89 -1.09 10.90
CA SER A 112 16.73 -2.22 10.49
C SER A 112 16.00 -3.57 10.40
N LYS A 113 14.76 -3.67 10.89
CA LYS A 113 13.95 -4.89 10.90
C LYS A 113 12.86 -4.86 9.83
N GLY A 114 12.24 -3.72 9.59
CA GLY A 114 11.11 -3.63 8.66
C GLY A 114 10.37 -2.30 8.74
N ALA A 115 9.06 -2.36 8.51
CA ALA A 115 8.19 -1.19 8.52
C ALA A 115 7.11 -1.29 9.60
N THR A 116 6.90 -0.19 10.33
CA THR A 116 5.78 -0.04 11.27
C THR A 116 4.86 1.06 10.77
N GLN A 117 3.57 0.77 10.62
CA GLN A 117 2.61 1.76 10.16
C GLN A 117 2.43 2.85 11.21
N ILE A 118 2.59 4.10 10.79
CA ILE A 118 2.33 5.26 11.64
C ILE A 118 1.03 5.93 11.22
N ARG A 119 0.25 6.38 12.19
CA ARG A 119 -0.97 7.16 11.94
C ARG A 119 -0.59 8.63 11.88
N ARG A 120 -0.96 9.29 10.79
CA ARG A 120 -0.94 10.75 10.67
C ARG A 120 -2.36 11.27 10.62
#